data_AF-A0A4Y2RK95-F1
#
_entry.id   AF-A0A4Y2RK95-F1
#
_cell.length_a   1.000
_cell.length_b   1.000
_cell.length_c   1.000
_cell.angle_alpha   90.00
_cell.angle_beta   90.00
_cell.angle_gamma   90.00
#
_symmetry.space_group_name_H-M   'P 1'
#
loop_
_entity.id
_entity.type
_entity.pdbx_description
1 polymer ?
#
loop_
_entity_poly.entity_id
_entity_poly.type
_entity_poly.pdbx_seq_one_letter_code
_entity_poly.pdbx_strand_id
1 'polypeptide(L)'
;MQKRSDLSNVQKGMIIGFRAKGGSISETANFVNCSRAAVVKVYRAWQYGTIQNQRRGTCGAPRDIDDRGERRLRRCVRANRRATDRPDEPRVHLRTTVQRTLLRMGLPSRRLVNAPTLTAVYRQDNARCHTARSVCAWFEEHQDEFTVLPWPANSPDLNPIEDLWDHLDRVVRAMDPQQRNLAQLATSLESAWLNIPVNTFRNLIDSLPARLAAVRSAKGGSSGF
;
A
#
# COMPACT_ATOMS: atom_id res chain seq x y z
N MET A 1 -23.04 41.70 29.55
CA MET A 1 -21.69 41.94 29.00
C MET A 1 -21.80 42.12 27.48
N GLN A 2 -21.65 43.35 26.99
CA GLN A 2 -21.75 43.67 25.55
C GLN A 2 -20.61 42.99 24.76
N LYS A 3 -20.94 42.47 23.57
CA LYS A 3 -19.98 41.90 22.61
C LYS A 3 -18.89 42.93 22.30
N ARG A 4 -17.61 42.54 22.39
CA ARG A 4 -16.47 43.37 21.98
C ARG A 4 -16.54 43.54 20.46
N SER A 5 -17.02 44.69 19.99
CA SER A 5 -16.91 45.09 18.59
C SER A 5 -15.45 45.32 18.25
N ASP A 6 -14.97 44.71 17.16
CA ASP A 6 -13.64 44.99 16.62
C ASP A 6 -13.46 46.49 16.34
N LEU A 7 -12.27 47.03 16.60
CA LEU A 7 -11.97 48.44 16.35
C LEU A 7 -12.14 48.76 14.86
N SER A 8 -12.82 49.86 14.55
CA SER A 8 -12.96 50.38 13.18
C SER A 8 -11.61 50.81 12.61
N ASN A 9 -11.48 50.85 11.28
CA ASN A 9 -10.25 51.30 10.62
C ASN A 9 -9.89 52.74 10.98
N VAL A 10 -10.89 53.59 11.20
CA VAL A 10 -10.71 54.98 11.65
C VAL A 10 -10.08 55.01 13.06
N GLN A 11 -10.59 54.22 13.99
CA GLN A 11 -10.03 54.10 15.34
C GLN A 11 -8.59 53.55 15.33
N LYS A 12 -8.30 52.56 14.47
CA LYS A 12 -6.93 52.04 14.30
C LYS A 12 -5.98 53.13 13.78
N GLY A 13 -6.44 53.96 12.84
CA GLY A 13 -5.68 55.11 12.33
C GLY A 13 -5.40 56.16 13.41
N MET A 14 -6.39 56.48 14.26
CA MET A 14 -6.21 57.39 15.40
C MET A 14 -5.16 56.87 16.39
N ILE A 15 -5.20 55.57 16.72
CA ILE A 15 -4.21 54.93 17.60
C ILE A 15 -2.80 55.08 17.03
N ILE A 16 -2.62 54.82 15.75
CA ILE A 16 -1.31 54.90 15.08
C ILE A 16 -0.79 56.35 15.10
N GLY A 17 -1.63 57.31 14.71
CA GLY A 17 -1.25 58.73 14.64
C GLY A 17 -0.88 59.32 16.01
N PHE A 18 -1.65 59.01 17.05
CA PHE A 18 -1.39 59.53 18.41
C PHE A 18 -0.10 58.97 19.00
N ARG A 19 0.18 57.68 18.76
CA ARG A 19 1.40 57.01 19.22
C ARG A 19 2.65 57.44 18.44
N ALA A 20 2.53 57.69 17.13
CA ALA A 20 3.62 58.21 16.30
C ALA A 20 4.04 59.63 16.71
N LYS A 21 3.11 60.43 17.26
CA LYS A 21 3.39 61.76 17.83
C LYS A 21 3.95 61.72 19.26
N GLY A 22 4.21 60.54 19.82
CA GLY A 22 4.82 60.38 21.15
C GLY A 22 3.84 60.29 22.32
N GLY A 23 2.52 60.27 22.09
CA GLY A 23 1.52 60.14 23.17
C GLY A 23 1.61 58.81 23.93
N SER A 24 1.30 58.80 25.23
CA SER A 24 1.38 57.58 26.04
C SER A 24 0.29 56.56 25.69
N ILE A 25 0.50 55.29 26.05
CA ILE A 25 -0.47 54.21 25.80
C ILE A 25 -1.80 54.47 26.53
N SER A 26 -1.73 55.02 27.76
CA SER A 26 -2.91 55.31 28.57
C SER A 26 -3.72 56.48 28.01
N GLU A 27 -3.05 57.56 27.59
CA GLU A 27 -3.72 58.71 26.97
C GLU A 27 -4.38 58.33 25.64
N THR A 28 -3.69 57.53 24.82
CA THR A 28 -4.25 57.04 23.55
C THR A 28 -5.48 56.14 23.77
N ALA A 29 -5.43 55.29 24.80
CA ALA A 29 -6.54 54.40 25.17
C ALA A 29 -7.77 55.20 25.61
N ASN A 30 -7.58 56.24 26.41
CA ASN A 30 -8.65 57.13 26.86
C ASN A 30 -9.22 57.95 25.69
N PHE A 31 -8.35 58.48 24.81
CA PHE A 31 -8.75 59.29 23.66
C PHE A 31 -9.60 58.50 22.64
N VAL A 32 -9.23 57.27 22.34
CA VAL A 32 -9.95 56.40 21.37
C VAL A 32 -11.06 55.58 22.06
N ASN A 33 -11.21 55.72 23.39
CA ASN A 33 -12.10 54.94 24.23
C ASN A 33 -11.97 53.42 24.00
N CYS A 34 -10.73 52.91 24.08
CA CYS A 34 -10.43 51.50 23.89
C CYS A 34 -9.46 50.99 24.96
N SER A 35 -9.29 49.66 25.06
CA SER A 35 -8.39 49.11 26.06
C SER A 35 -6.92 49.39 25.73
N ARG A 36 -6.07 49.58 26.76
CA ARG A 36 -4.61 49.72 26.62
C ARG A 36 -3.99 48.57 25.81
N ALA A 37 -4.54 47.36 25.94
CA ALA A 37 -4.10 46.19 25.18
C ALA A 37 -4.40 46.30 23.67
N ALA A 38 -5.54 46.89 23.30
CA ALA A 38 -5.89 47.13 21.91
C ALA A 38 -4.95 48.15 21.27
N VAL A 39 -4.61 49.23 21.98
CA VAL A 39 -3.60 50.23 21.55
C VAL A 39 -2.27 49.56 21.25
N VAL A 40 -1.77 48.72 22.18
CA VAL A 40 -0.49 48.00 22.00
C VAL A 40 -0.55 47.05 20.80
N LYS A 41 -1.65 46.29 20.65
CA LYS A 41 -1.80 45.31 19.55
C LYS A 41 -1.83 45.99 18.18
N VAL A 42 -2.60 47.07 18.03
CA VAL A 42 -2.70 47.84 16.78
C VAL A 42 -1.37 48.51 16.45
N TYR A 43 -0.76 49.19 17.43
CA TYR A 43 0.50 49.91 17.19
C TYR A 43 1.66 48.97 16.86
N ARG A 44 1.76 47.80 17.53
CA ARG A 44 2.77 46.78 17.19
C ARG A 44 2.55 46.18 15.81
N ALA A 45 1.28 45.91 15.45
CA ALA A 45 0.95 45.41 14.11
C ALA A 45 1.25 46.44 13.00
N TRP A 46 1.19 47.73 13.30
CA TRP A 46 1.62 48.78 12.38
C TRP A 46 3.15 48.91 12.31
N GLN A 47 3.83 48.93 13.46
CA GLN A 47 5.28 49.13 13.54
C GLN A 47 6.09 47.96 12.96
N TYR A 48 5.60 46.73 13.11
CA TYR A 48 6.31 45.51 12.69
C TYR A 48 5.61 44.76 11.54
N GLY A 49 4.54 45.32 10.96
CA GLY A 49 3.63 44.59 10.10
C GLY A 49 2.82 43.54 10.88
N THR A 50 1.81 42.94 10.25
CA THR A 50 0.99 41.88 10.86
C THR A 50 1.91 40.83 11.45
N ILE A 51 2.01 40.78 12.78
CA ILE A 51 2.78 39.75 13.48
C ILE A 51 2.12 38.43 13.10
N GLN A 52 2.67 37.77 12.08
CA GLN A 52 2.35 36.40 11.73
C GLN A 52 2.53 35.63 13.03
N ASN A 53 1.44 35.08 13.55
CA ASN A 53 1.49 34.14 14.67
C ASN A 53 2.59 33.14 14.34
N GLN A 54 3.71 33.17 15.05
CA GLN A 54 4.64 32.05 15.00
C GLN A 54 3.83 30.85 15.46
N ARG A 55 3.54 29.94 14.51
CA ARG A 55 2.91 28.67 14.81
C ARG A 55 3.77 28.02 15.88
N ARG A 56 3.17 27.69 17.03
CA ARG A 56 3.81 26.86 18.05
C ARG A 56 4.48 25.69 17.33
N GLY A 57 5.79 25.55 17.51
CA GLY A 57 6.54 24.40 17.00
C GLY A 57 5.88 23.12 17.51
N THR A 58 5.43 22.29 16.57
CA THR A 58 4.98 20.91 16.75
C THR A 58 4.03 20.66 17.93
N CYS A 59 2.77 21.07 17.79
CA CYS A 59 1.68 20.34 18.41
C CYS A 59 1.33 19.12 17.53
N GLY A 60 1.63 17.92 18.02
CA GLY A 60 1.34 16.65 17.36
C GLY A 60 1.95 15.48 18.13
N ALA A 61 1.35 14.30 18.01
CA ALA A 61 1.90 13.08 18.58
C ALA A 61 3.34 12.87 18.06
N PRO A 62 4.31 12.52 18.93
CA PRO A 62 5.67 12.23 18.52
C PRO A 62 5.70 11.22 17.37
N ARG A 63 6.59 11.44 16.40
CA ARG A 63 6.81 10.47 15.34
C ARG A 63 7.36 9.18 15.94
N ASP A 64 6.77 8.06 15.55
CA ASP A 64 7.22 6.72 15.93
C ASP A 64 8.68 6.46 15.47
N ILE A 65 9.08 7.02 14.33
CA ILE A 65 10.47 7.03 13.83
C ILE A 65 11.07 8.43 13.94
N ASP A 66 12.10 8.55 14.77
CA ASP A 66 12.92 9.74 14.97
C ASP A 66 13.94 9.98 13.84
N ASP A 67 14.62 11.12 13.84
CA ASP A 67 15.59 11.50 12.81
C ASP A 67 16.81 10.57 12.75
N ARG A 68 17.09 9.85 13.85
CA ARG A 68 18.16 8.85 13.91
C ARG A 68 17.72 7.56 13.23
N GLY A 69 16.49 7.10 13.49
CA GLY A 69 15.86 5.96 12.84
C GLY A 69 15.67 6.18 11.35
N GLU A 70 15.28 7.38 10.93
CA GLU A 70 15.17 7.75 9.51
C GLU A 70 16.53 7.67 8.78
N ARG A 71 17.61 8.14 9.41
CA ARG A 71 18.97 8.02 8.85
C ARG A 71 19.44 6.56 8.76
N ARG A 72 19.14 5.74 9.76
CA ARG A 72 19.44 4.30 9.74
C ARG A 72 18.66 3.58 8.63
N LEU A 73 17.36 3.84 8.52
CA LEU A 73 16.49 3.27 7.49
C LEU A 73 17.01 3.58 6.07
N ARG A 74 17.42 4.83 5.83
CA ARG A 74 18.08 5.23 4.57
C ARG A 74 19.34 4.43 4.27
N ARG A 75 20.14 4.11 5.29
CA ARG A 75 21.37 3.32 5.13
C ARG A 75 21.04 1.86 4.81
N CYS A 76 20.10 1.25 5.53
CA CYS A 76 19.65 -0.12 5.30
C CYS A 76 19.11 -0.32 3.88
N VAL A 77 18.22 0.57 3.41
CA VAL A 77 17.66 0.51 2.05
C VAL A 77 18.74 0.65 0.97
N ARG A 78 19.74 1.50 1.20
CA ARG A 78 20.85 1.67 0.26
C ARG A 78 21.82 0.49 0.23
N ALA A 79 22.04 -0.15 1.39
CA ALA A 79 22.93 -1.31 1.52
C ALA A 79 22.34 -2.59 0.92
N ASN A 80 21.02 -2.80 1.08
CA ASN A 80 20.32 -3.98 0.56
C ASN A 80 19.21 -3.58 -0.43
N ARG A 81 19.53 -3.53 -1.73
CA ARG A 81 18.55 -3.25 -2.81
C ARG A 81 17.47 -4.33 -3.02
N ARG A 82 17.56 -5.47 -2.33
CA ARG A 82 16.66 -6.64 -2.45
C ARG A 82 16.05 -7.11 -1.12
N ALA A 83 16.38 -6.50 0.02
CA ALA A 83 15.86 -6.96 1.30
C ALA A 83 14.47 -6.36 1.55
N THR A 84 13.47 -7.00 0.95
CA THR A 84 12.11 -6.98 1.48
C THR A 84 12.10 -7.85 2.75
N ASP A 85 11.59 -7.31 3.86
CA ASP A 85 11.04 -8.07 5.01
C ASP A 85 11.90 -8.61 6.16
N ARG A 86 13.14 -8.14 6.42
CA ARG A 86 13.72 -8.32 7.78
C ARG A 86 14.45 -7.08 8.31
N PRO A 87 13.87 -6.37 9.31
CA PRO A 87 14.63 -5.42 10.10
C PRO A 87 15.46 -6.19 11.13
N ASP A 88 16.74 -6.39 10.84
CA ASP A 88 17.75 -6.61 11.88
C ASP A 88 17.99 -5.27 12.60
N GLU A 89 17.04 -4.82 13.43
CA GLU A 89 17.29 -3.87 14.52
C GLU A 89 16.13 -3.87 15.56
N PRO A 90 16.42 -3.67 16.86
CA PRO A 90 15.52 -3.98 17.97
C PRO A 90 14.56 -2.82 18.25
N ARG A 91 13.59 -2.60 17.36
CA ARG A 91 12.32 -1.91 17.65
C ARG A 91 11.27 -2.39 16.66
N VAL A 92 10.23 -3.06 17.16
CA VAL A 92 9.09 -3.57 16.39
C VAL A 92 8.23 -2.39 15.91
N HIS A 93 8.71 -1.64 14.93
CA HIS A 93 7.91 -0.61 14.28
C HIS A 93 6.92 -1.29 13.33
N LEU A 94 5.68 -0.83 13.33
CA LEU A 94 4.66 -1.34 12.41
C LEU A 94 5.11 -1.16 10.96
N ARG A 95 4.86 -2.18 10.11
CA ARG A 95 5.17 -2.16 8.66
C ARG A 95 4.66 -0.89 7.98
N THR A 96 3.48 -0.42 8.39
CA THR A 96 2.84 0.79 7.88
C THR A 96 3.61 2.07 8.26
N THR A 97 4.18 2.16 9.47
CA THR A 97 5.03 3.28 9.89
C THR A 97 6.30 3.35 9.03
N VAL A 98 6.95 2.21 8.83
CA VAL A 98 8.16 2.11 8.01
C VAL A 98 7.86 2.52 6.57
N GLN A 99 6.77 2.00 5.98
CA GLN A 99 6.36 2.32 4.62
C GLN A 99 6.08 3.82 4.40
N ARG A 100 5.28 4.46 5.28
CA ARG A 100 5.02 5.91 5.18
C ARG A 100 6.29 6.74 5.32
N THR A 101 7.20 6.31 6.19
CA THR A 101 8.47 7.00 6.42
C THR A 101 9.38 6.89 5.19
N LEU A 102 9.44 5.73 4.52
CA LEU A 102 10.15 5.55 3.25
C LEU A 102 9.59 6.39 2.10
N LEU A 103 8.26 6.44 1.97
CA LEU A 103 7.59 7.30 0.99
C LEU A 103 7.92 8.79 1.21
N ARG A 104 7.86 9.26 2.46
CA ARG A 104 8.26 10.64 2.80
C ARG A 104 9.73 10.93 2.48
N MET A 105 10.61 9.94 2.61
CA MET A 105 12.01 10.05 2.23
C MET A 105 12.24 10.10 0.71
N GLY A 106 11.20 9.97 -0.12
CA GLY A 106 11.35 9.86 -1.57
C GLY A 106 12.01 8.55 -2.00
N LEU A 107 11.84 7.49 -1.19
CA LEU A 107 12.28 6.13 -1.50
C LEU A 107 11.06 5.26 -1.82
N PRO A 108 10.40 5.45 -2.98
CA PRO A 108 9.35 4.55 -3.42
C PRO A 108 9.96 3.18 -3.76
N SER A 109 9.13 2.14 -3.68
CA SER A 109 9.48 0.83 -4.23
C SER A 109 9.92 1.00 -5.68
N ARG A 110 11.10 0.49 -6.04
CA ARG A 110 11.57 0.50 -7.42
C ARG A 110 11.15 -0.80 -8.08
N ARG A 111 10.16 -0.72 -8.97
CA ARG A 111 9.76 -1.83 -9.85
C ARG A 111 10.70 -1.90 -11.04
N LEU A 112 10.96 -3.11 -11.54
CA LEU A 112 11.64 -3.29 -12.83
C LEU A 112 10.71 -2.73 -13.91
N VAL A 113 11.13 -1.66 -14.58
CA VAL A 113 10.34 -0.97 -15.62
C VAL A 113 10.34 -1.77 -16.94
N ASN A 114 11.28 -2.69 -17.11
CA ASN A 114 11.48 -3.45 -18.36
C ASN A 114 11.45 -4.96 -18.12
N ALA A 115 10.33 -5.49 -17.62
CA ALA A 115 9.96 -6.87 -17.91
C ALA A 115 9.21 -6.86 -19.25
N PRO A 116 9.53 -7.73 -20.23
CA PRO A 116 8.67 -7.88 -21.39
C PRO A 116 7.25 -8.13 -20.90
N THR A 117 6.29 -7.33 -21.36
CA THR A 117 4.86 -7.45 -21.05
C THR A 117 4.29 -8.72 -21.68
N LEU A 118 4.75 -9.87 -21.23
CA LEU A 118 3.93 -11.07 -21.17
C LEU A 118 3.00 -10.82 -19.99
N THR A 119 1.85 -10.17 -20.21
CA THR A 119 0.77 -10.17 -19.22
C THR A 119 0.45 -11.64 -18.96
N ALA A 120 0.88 -12.13 -17.80
CA ALA A 120 0.73 -13.53 -17.49
C ALA A 120 -0.75 -13.79 -17.21
N VAL A 121 -1.38 -14.59 -18.07
CA VAL A 121 -2.77 -14.99 -17.87
C VAL A 121 -2.81 -16.01 -16.74
N TYR A 122 -3.40 -15.63 -15.62
CA TYR A 122 -3.52 -16.47 -14.44
C TYR A 122 -4.89 -17.14 -14.41
N ARG A 123 -4.91 -18.44 -14.12
CA ARG A 123 -6.11 -19.26 -14.04
C ARG A 123 -6.16 -19.93 -12.67
N GLN A 124 -7.26 -19.74 -11.96
CA GLN A 124 -7.59 -20.40 -10.69
C GLN A 124 -9.08 -20.70 -10.66
N ASP A 125 -9.50 -21.62 -9.81
CA ASP A 125 -10.92 -21.83 -9.53
C ASP A 125 -11.47 -20.75 -8.60
N ASN A 126 -12.77 -20.84 -8.29
CA ASN A 126 -13.45 -19.90 -7.39
C ASN A 126 -13.54 -20.41 -5.95
N ALA A 127 -12.60 -21.24 -5.48
CA ALA A 127 -12.62 -21.64 -4.07
C ALA A 127 -12.52 -20.41 -3.16
N ARG A 128 -13.13 -20.47 -1.97
CA ARG A 128 -13.27 -19.30 -1.09
C ARG A 128 -11.94 -18.64 -0.70
N CYS A 129 -10.85 -19.41 -0.63
CA CYS A 129 -9.51 -18.89 -0.38
C CYS A 129 -8.99 -18.06 -1.55
N HIS A 130 -9.28 -18.46 -2.79
CA HIS A 130 -8.85 -17.77 -4.01
C HIS A 130 -9.65 -16.49 -4.30
N THR A 131 -10.90 -16.40 -3.80
CA THR A 131 -11.76 -15.22 -3.90
C THR A 131 -11.77 -14.37 -2.62
N ALA A 132 -10.88 -14.65 -1.66
CA ALA A 132 -10.80 -13.89 -0.42
C ALA A 132 -10.38 -12.44 -0.72
N ARG A 133 -10.90 -11.48 0.05
CA ARG A 133 -10.62 -10.04 -0.15
C ARG A 133 -9.12 -9.73 -0.24
N SER A 134 -8.31 -10.37 0.59
CA SER A 134 -6.86 -10.20 0.58
C SER A 134 -6.22 -10.68 -0.73
N VAL A 135 -6.74 -11.75 -1.33
CA VAL A 135 -6.25 -12.29 -2.60
C VAL A 135 -6.71 -11.42 -3.77
N CYS A 136 -7.98 -11.00 -3.78
CA CYS A 136 -8.48 -10.04 -4.78
C CYS A 136 -7.70 -8.73 -4.76
N ALA A 137 -7.47 -8.15 -3.58
CA ALA A 137 -6.69 -6.92 -3.43
C ALA A 137 -5.25 -7.09 -3.96
N TRP A 138 -4.64 -8.26 -3.73
CA TRP A 138 -3.30 -8.55 -4.26
C TRP A 138 -3.31 -8.58 -5.80
N PHE A 139 -4.29 -9.22 -6.44
CA PHE A 139 -4.40 -9.22 -7.90
C PHE A 139 -4.71 -7.84 -8.48
N GLU A 140 -5.51 -7.02 -7.79
CA GLU A 140 -5.77 -5.64 -8.18
C GLU A 140 -4.50 -4.77 -8.15
N GLU A 141 -3.64 -4.98 -7.14
CA GLU A 141 -2.33 -4.33 -7.03
C GLU A 141 -1.36 -4.76 -8.14
N HIS A 142 -1.54 -5.97 -8.71
CA HIS A 142 -0.67 -6.55 -9.74
C HIS A 142 -1.37 -6.72 -11.11
N GLN A 143 -2.42 -5.94 -11.37
CA GLN A 143 -3.24 -6.05 -12.59
C GLN A 143 -2.47 -5.77 -13.90
N ASP A 144 -1.31 -5.10 -13.82
CA ASP A 144 -0.42 -4.86 -14.94
C ASP A 144 0.60 -5.98 -15.17
N GLU A 145 0.74 -6.92 -14.23
CA GLU A 145 1.54 -8.15 -14.38
C GLU A 145 0.67 -9.37 -14.71
N PHE A 146 -0.50 -9.48 -14.08
CA PHE A 146 -1.38 -10.63 -14.18
C PHE A 146 -2.76 -10.26 -14.69
N THR A 147 -3.32 -11.13 -15.54
CA THR A 147 -4.74 -11.09 -15.89
C THR A 147 -5.41 -12.36 -15.38
N VAL A 148 -6.25 -12.24 -14.36
CA VAL A 148 -7.01 -13.38 -13.82
C VAL A 148 -8.19 -13.68 -14.73
N LEU A 149 -8.28 -14.89 -15.25
CA LEU A 149 -9.44 -15.31 -16.06
C LEU A 149 -10.65 -15.61 -15.17
N PRO A 150 -11.87 -15.18 -15.58
CA PRO A 150 -13.08 -15.63 -14.94
C PRO A 150 -13.25 -17.15 -15.14
N TRP A 151 -13.57 -17.85 -14.05
CA TRP A 151 -13.76 -19.30 -14.07
C TRP A 151 -15.23 -19.66 -13.82
N PRO A 152 -15.84 -20.58 -14.59
CA PRO A 152 -17.15 -21.12 -14.26
C PRO A 152 -17.09 -22.00 -13.01
N ALA A 153 -18.12 -21.93 -12.16
CA ALA A 153 -18.22 -22.81 -10.99
C ALA A 153 -18.36 -24.29 -11.41
N ASN A 154 -17.89 -25.21 -10.58
CA ASN A 154 -18.01 -26.67 -10.76
C ASN A 154 -17.56 -27.17 -12.14
N SER A 155 -16.45 -26.63 -12.66
CA SER A 155 -15.91 -27.00 -13.98
C SER A 155 -14.50 -27.60 -13.88
N PRO A 156 -14.34 -28.76 -13.21
CA PRO A 156 -13.04 -29.43 -13.11
C PRO A 156 -12.53 -29.88 -14.48
N ASP A 157 -13.41 -30.30 -15.39
CA ASP A 157 -13.07 -30.73 -16.76
C ASP A 157 -12.29 -29.66 -17.55
N LEU A 158 -12.44 -28.38 -17.20
CA LEU A 158 -11.74 -27.28 -17.85
C LEU A 158 -10.36 -27.01 -17.25
N ASN A 159 -10.06 -27.56 -16.07
CA ASN A 159 -8.86 -27.28 -15.29
C ASN A 159 -7.75 -28.32 -15.58
N PRO A 160 -6.74 -28.01 -16.41
CA PRO A 160 -5.76 -29.02 -16.84
C PRO A 160 -4.82 -29.49 -15.73
N ILE A 161 -4.82 -28.82 -14.57
CA ILE A 161 -4.03 -29.25 -13.41
C ILE A 161 -4.59 -30.55 -12.81
N GLU A 162 -5.89 -30.83 -12.96
CA GLU A 162 -6.48 -32.08 -12.49
C GLU A 162 -5.85 -33.27 -13.21
N ASP A 163 -5.62 -33.16 -14.53
CA ASP A 163 -4.93 -34.20 -15.29
C ASP A 163 -3.49 -34.42 -14.83
N LEU A 164 -2.81 -33.33 -14.40
CA LEU A 164 -1.45 -33.42 -13.85
C LEU A 164 -1.46 -34.10 -12.48
N TRP A 165 -2.45 -33.81 -11.63
CA TRP A 165 -2.60 -34.49 -10.35
C TRP A 165 -2.87 -35.98 -10.54
N ASP A 166 -3.76 -36.33 -11.47
CA ASP A 166 -4.03 -37.72 -11.86
C ASP A 166 -2.77 -38.42 -12.36
N HIS A 167 -1.97 -37.75 -13.20
CA HIS A 167 -0.71 -38.30 -13.69
C HIS A 167 0.28 -38.55 -12.55
N LEU A 168 0.46 -37.57 -11.65
CA LEU A 168 1.34 -37.70 -10.49
C LEU A 168 0.90 -38.84 -9.56
N ASP A 169 -0.40 -38.93 -9.24
CA ASP A 169 -0.94 -39.97 -8.38
C ASP A 169 -0.69 -41.36 -8.96
N ARG A 170 -0.93 -41.54 -10.27
CA ARG A 170 -0.63 -42.82 -10.96
C ARG A 170 0.85 -43.18 -10.90
N VAL A 171 1.74 -42.21 -11.16
CA VAL A 171 3.19 -42.43 -11.13
C VAL A 171 3.65 -42.81 -9.73
N VAL A 172 3.23 -42.08 -8.69
CA VAL A 172 3.61 -42.34 -7.29
C VAL A 172 3.08 -43.68 -6.80
N ARG A 173 1.84 -44.05 -7.16
CA ARG A 173 1.25 -45.36 -6.83
C ARG A 173 1.94 -46.53 -7.52
N ALA A 174 2.56 -46.30 -8.67
CA ALA A 174 3.31 -47.33 -9.39
C ALA A 174 4.75 -47.51 -8.89
N MET A 175 5.25 -46.62 -8.01
CA MET A 175 6.61 -46.73 -7.48
C MET A 175 6.77 -47.91 -6.52
N ASP A 176 7.94 -48.53 -6.57
CA ASP A 176 8.38 -49.60 -5.66
C ASP A 176 9.79 -49.27 -5.12
N PRO A 177 10.01 -49.28 -3.78
CA PRO A 177 9.03 -49.51 -2.73
C PRO A 177 8.02 -48.36 -2.57
N GLN A 178 6.80 -48.71 -2.16
CA GLN A 178 5.78 -47.73 -1.77
C GLN A 178 6.23 -46.88 -0.58
N GLN A 179 5.80 -45.61 -0.59
CA GLN A 179 6.20 -44.62 0.40
C GLN A 179 5.52 -44.91 1.74
N ARG A 180 6.31 -44.96 2.81
CA ARG A 180 5.84 -45.34 4.16
C ARG A 180 5.68 -44.15 5.11
N ASN A 181 6.13 -42.97 4.69
CA ASN A 181 6.04 -41.74 5.48
C ASN A 181 5.98 -40.50 4.58
N LEU A 182 5.66 -39.35 5.20
CA LEU A 182 5.50 -38.08 4.50
C LEU A 182 6.77 -37.60 3.79
N ALA A 183 7.95 -37.85 4.36
CA ALA A 183 9.21 -37.43 3.73
C ALA A 183 9.46 -38.20 2.42
N GLN A 184 9.26 -39.52 2.45
CA GLN A 184 9.36 -40.36 1.26
C GLN A 184 8.31 -40.00 0.20
N LEU A 185 7.08 -39.69 0.63
CA LEU A 185 6.02 -39.22 -0.27
C LEU A 185 6.39 -37.89 -0.94
N ALA A 186 6.90 -36.92 -0.17
CA ALA A 186 7.34 -35.64 -0.69
C ALA A 186 8.47 -35.79 -1.72
N THR A 187 9.50 -36.59 -1.42
CA THR A 187 10.59 -36.87 -2.36
C THR A 187 10.10 -37.58 -3.62
N SER A 188 9.15 -38.51 -3.48
CA SER A 188 8.58 -39.23 -4.63
C SER A 188 7.76 -38.32 -5.52
N LEU A 189 6.95 -37.44 -4.95
CA LEU A 189 6.17 -36.44 -5.69
C LEU A 189 7.09 -35.43 -6.40
N GLU A 190 8.13 -34.94 -5.72
CA GLU A 190 9.10 -34.02 -6.33
C GLU A 190 9.85 -34.68 -7.50
N SER A 191 10.31 -35.92 -7.31
CA SER A 191 10.95 -36.69 -8.37
C SER A 191 9.98 -36.93 -9.54
N ALA A 192 8.74 -37.34 -9.28
CA ALA A 192 7.73 -37.53 -10.31
C ALA A 192 7.47 -36.24 -11.09
N TRP A 193 7.29 -35.12 -10.39
CA TRP A 193 7.06 -33.80 -10.98
C TRP A 193 8.21 -33.36 -11.89
N LEU A 194 9.45 -33.47 -11.43
CA LEU A 194 10.63 -33.09 -12.19
C LEU A 194 10.84 -33.95 -13.45
N ASN A 195 10.29 -35.16 -13.46
CA ASN A 195 10.36 -36.07 -14.61
C ASN A 195 9.19 -35.90 -15.59
N ILE A 196 8.19 -35.05 -15.32
CA ILE A 196 7.11 -34.79 -16.28
C ILE A 196 7.69 -34.07 -17.51
N PRO A 197 7.56 -34.65 -18.73
CA PRO A 197 8.05 -34.00 -19.93
C PRO A 197 7.33 -32.67 -20.18
N VAL A 198 8.07 -31.66 -20.66
CA VAL A 198 7.49 -30.35 -21.02
C VAL A 198 6.34 -30.47 -22.02
N ASN A 199 6.38 -31.46 -22.91
CA ASN A 199 5.32 -31.73 -23.88
C ASN A 199 4.00 -32.14 -23.22
N THR A 200 4.02 -32.76 -22.04
CA THR A 200 2.78 -33.05 -21.28
C THR A 200 2.05 -31.76 -20.95
N PHE A 201 2.76 -30.76 -20.44
CA PHE A 201 2.18 -29.44 -20.14
C PHE A 201 1.66 -28.76 -21.41
N ARG A 202 2.41 -28.79 -22.51
CA ARG A 202 1.98 -28.21 -23.79
C ARG A 202 0.69 -28.86 -24.29
N ASN A 203 0.64 -30.18 -24.34
CA ASN A 203 -0.53 -30.93 -24.80
C ASN A 203 -1.77 -30.63 -23.95
N LEU A 204 -1.61 -30.47 -22.64
CA LEU A 204 -2.71 -30.09 -21.75
C LEU A 204 -3.25 -28.68 -22.05
N ILE A 205 -2.36 -27.71 -22.26
CA ILE A 205 -2.76 -26.36 -22.66
C ILE A 205 -3.40 -26.36 -24.05
N ASP A 206 -2.83 -27.10 -25.00
CA ASP A 206 -3.34 -27.23 -26.37
C ASP A 206 -4.69 -27.98 -26.43
N SER A 207 -5.04 -28.74 -25.39
CA SER A 207 -6.34 -29.41 -25.27
C SER A 207 -7.48 -28.47 -24.85
N LEU A 208 -7.17 -27.29 -24.29
CA LEU A 208 -8.18 -26.36 -23.76
C LEU A 208 -9.27 -25.96 -24.77
N PRO A 209 -8.96 -25.64 -26.05
CA PRO A 209 -10.00 -25.36 -27.03
C PRO A 209 -10.97 -26.52 -27.25
N ALA A 210 -10.47 -27.76 -27.24
CA ALA A 210 -11.30 -28.96 -27.38
C ALA A 210 -12.21 -29.18 -26.16
N ARG A 211 -11.67 -29.01 -24.94
CA ARG A 211 -12.44 -29.05 -23.69
C ARG A 211 -13.58 -28.03 -23.69
N LEU A 212 -13.28 -26.78 -24.07
CA LEU A 212 -14.29 -25.72 -24.20
C LEU A 212 -15.35 -26.05 -25.26
N ALA A 213 -14.94 -26.62 -26.40
CA ALA A 213 -15.89 -27.05 -27.44
C ALA A 213 -16.81 -28.18 -26.95
N ALA A 214 -16.28 -29.11 -26.16
CA ALA A 214 -17.05 -30.19 -25.57
C ALA A 214 -18.06 -29.66 -24.52
N VAL A 215 -17.64 -28.78 -23.61
CA VAL A 215 -18.57 -28.11 -22.66
C VAL A 215 -19.66 -27.33 -23.40
N ARG A 216 -19.30 -26.62 -24.48
CA ARG A 216 -20.28 -25.91 -25.31
C ARG A 216 -21.27 -26.87 -25.97
N SER A 217 -20.80 -28.01 -26.47
CA SER A 217 -21.64 -29.04 -27.09
C SER A 217 -22.57 -29.70 -26.06
N ALA A 218 -22.08 -29.88 -24.83
CA ALA A 218 -22.85 -30.34 -23.68
C ALA A 218 -23.76 -29.26 -23.06
N LYS A 219 -23.82 -28.05 -23.65
CA LYS A 219 -24.59 -26.90 -23.16
C LYS A 219 -24.29 -26.54 -21.69
N GLY A 220 -23.02 -26.63 -21.29
CA GLY A 220 -22.58 -26.39 -19.92
C GLY A 220 -22.64 -27.62 -19.01
N GLY A 221 -23.06 -28.78 -19.51
CA GLY A 221 -22.91 -30.07 -18.83
C GLY A 221 -21.47 -30.58 -18.83
N SER A 222 -21.24 -31.72 -18.18
CA SER A 222 -19.93 -32.38 -18.15
C SER A 222 -19.48 -32.77 -19.56
N SER A 223 -18.20 -32.55 -19.82
CA SER A 223 -17.55 -32.77 -21.11
C SER A 223 -16.86 -34.13 -21.22
N GLY A 224 -16.70 -34.85 -20.11
CA GLY A 224 -16.05 -36.16 -20.05
C GLY A 224 -14.52 -36.11 -20.18
N PHE A 225 -13.94 -34.91 -20.07
CA PHE A 225 -12.50 -34.70 -19.92
C PHE A 225 -12.06 -34.82 -18.46
#